data_AF-A0A947YW02-F1
#
_entry.id   AF-A0A947YW02-F1
#
_cell.length_a   1.000
_cell.length_b   1.000
_cell.length_c   1.000
_cell.angle_alpha   90.00
_cell.angle_beta   90.00
_cell.angle_gamma   90.00
#
_symmetry.space_group_name_H-M   'P 1'
#
loop_
_entity.id
_entity.type
_entity.pdbx_description
1 polymer ?
#
loop_
_entity_poly.entity_id
_entity_poly.type
_entity_poly.pdbx_seq_one_letter_code
_entity_poly.pdbx_strand_id
1 'polypeptide(L)'
;MMKKLVIFVVLILTAGCDDSSEDKKQNPLSWLAVNIPSSGPAFENISGNLVCNGDPLAPPHLEITAEDTCAGALSDGQSSSATYTFKSGEENTSCQVSVKCTDGEFEIIHSQEVIFTSELDIADYDFSGWEEFDRPIEDYITACASELGHMAFRKSISEMTVFDGRLYIGWGDADLNLGRIFPVEIRSYTSLDPSSLQTEAVTQEEEISSYRLTGGTIVVPGVDATEDNLIGNTYILDNGQWVKNRSLEWAWHVHDTLFFDGSFMSVGSGGSLDDYNNSTVRSFVWSSTDGIEDNTVVFDNPHPQPPGDNRFTHLLGAGSKMYVFGYVSASNTTYSQYFEYDGTSFDAVTTPPNFFIFNSWPTSEDSGLVSGVKIATPLVFGVMKWTPDGFLTVDAFNGLTVYDMFAMDDSRVLVMYIEGDTYPDESERPWNFKVGLYDTDGNLTEIFNRMTEVKPVSIAWYEKNILIGLEDGSIQVITKSW
;
A
#
# COMPACT_ATOMS: atom_id res chain seq x y z
N MET A 1 -22.56 -18.95 -11.68
CA MET A 1 -22.37 -17.76 -12.52
C MET A 1 -21.02 -17.89 -13.18
N MET A 2 -20.91 -17.80 -14.51
CA MET A 2 -19.61 -17.78 -15.19
C MET A 2 -18.91 -16.46 -14.85
N LYS A 3 -17.84 -16.50 -14.06
CA LYS A 3 -16.95 -15.35 -13.85
C LYS A 3 -16.29 -15.05 -15.21
N LYS A 4 -16.42 -13.81 -15.70
CA LYS A 4 -15.73 -13.36 -16.93
C LYS A 4 -14.30 -13.02 -16.56
N LEU A 5 -13.36 -13.78 -17.10
CA LEU A 5 -11.93 -13.52 -16.96
C LEU A 5 -11.49 -12.60 -18.11
N VAL A 6 -10.95 -11.42 -17.80
CA VAL A 6 -10.31 -10.52 -18.77
C VAL A 6 -8.81 -10.60 -18.52
N ILE A 7 -8.04 -11.03 -19.52
CA ILE A 7 -6.59 -11.12 -19.44
C ILE A 7 -5.99 -10.17 -20.48
N PHE A 8 -5.03 -9.36 -20.05
CA PHE A 8 -4.20 -8.53 -20.92
C PHE A 8 -2.90 -9.26 -21.22
N VAL A 9 -2.58 -9.44 -22.50
CA VAL A 9 -1.26 -9.93 -22.92
C VAL A 9 -0.67 -8.88 -23.86
N VAL A 10 0.40 -8.22 -23.43
CA VAL A 10 1.14 -7.31 -24.30
C VAL A 10 2.30 -8.07 -24.94
N LEU A 11 2.31 -8.15 -26.27
CA LEU A 11 3.40 -8.75 -27.02
C LEU A 11 4.24 -7.61 -27.63
N ILE A 12 5.48 -7.44 -27.18
CA ILE A 12 6.39 -6.41 -27.71
C ILE A 12 7.32 -7.08 -28.74
N LEU A 13 7.38 -6.55 -29.97
CA LEU A 13 8.36 -6.96 -30.97
C LEU A 13 9.49 -5.91 -30.99
N THR A 14 10.69 -6.26 -30.56
CA THR A 14 11.85 -5.35 -30.60
C THR A 14 12.72 -5.68 -31.81
N ALA A 15 13.20 -4.70 -32.57
CA ALA A 15 14.27 -4.92 -33.54
C ALA A 15 15.60 -4.52 -32.88
N GLY A 16 16.56 -5.44 -32.77
CA GLY A 16 17.81 -5.20 -32.05
C GLY A 16 19.05 -5.30 -32.95
N CYS A 17 19.85 -4.22 -33.00
CA CYS A 17 21.25 -4.25 -33.44
C CYS A 17 22.18 -4.31 -32.20
N ASP A 18 22.94 -5.40 -32.14
CA ASP A 18 24.34 -5.50 -31.72
C ASP A 18 24.77 -5.65 -30.24
N ASP A 19 25.93 -6.32 -30.13
CA ASP A 19 26.75 -6.74 -29.01
C ASP A 19 27.01 -5.66 -27.94
N SER A 20 26.34 -5.74 -26.79
CA SER A 20 26.96 -5.40 -25.49
C SER A 20 26.11 -5.89 -24.32
N SER A 21 26.78 -6.49 -23.33
CA SER A 21 26.23 -7.01 -22.10
C SER A 21 25.90 -5.87 -21.12
N GLU A 22 24.63 -5.58 -20.90
CA GLU A 22 24.13 -4.92 -19.69
C GLU A 22 22.77 -5.48 -19.30
N ASP A 23 22.69 -6.01 -18.07
CA ASP A 23 21.50 -6.61 -17.45
C ASP A 23 20.36 -5.60 -17.33
N LYS A 24 19.22 -5.89 -17.98
CA LYS A 24 17.96 -5.18 -17.78
C LYS A 24 17.02 -6.00 -16.89
N LYS A 25 16.62 -5.38 -15.77
CA LYS A 25 15.70 -5.92 -14.74
C LYS A 25 14.31 -6.20 -15.32
N GLN A 26 13.74 -7.36 -14.97
CA GLN A 26 12.39 -7.81 -15.34
C GLN A 26 11.35 -7.32 -14.31
N ASN A 27 10.24 -6.77 -14.79
CA ASN A 27 9.07 -6.35 -13.99
C ASN A 27 7.99 -7.47 -14.01
N PRO A 28 7.09 -7.61 -13.02
CA PRO A 28 6.23 -8.79 -12.86
C PRO A 28 4.96 -8.82 -13.73
N LEU A 29 4.67 -7.77 -14.51
CA LEU A 29 3.82 -7.89 -15.69
C LEU A 29 4.66 -8.54 -16.79
N SER A 30 4.30 -9.74 -17.23
CA SER A 30 5.07 -10.50 -18.22
C SER A 30 5.09 -9.79 -19.58
N TRP A 31 6.07 -8.93 -19.79
CA TRP A 31 6.39 -8.36 -21.11
C TRP A 31 7.26 -9.36 -21.88
N LEU A 32 6.78 -9.85 -23.01
CA LEU A 32 7.63 -10.60 -23.95
C LEU A 32 8.19 -9.63 -24.99
N ALA A 33 9.52 -9.55 -25.11
CA ALA A 33 10.22 -8.86 -26.19
C ALA A 33 10.77 -9.88 -27.21
N VAL A 34 10.37 -9.79 -28.48
CA VAL A 34 10.87 -10.66 -29.56
C VAL A 34 11.87 -9.88 -30.42
N ASN A 35 13.12 -10.34 -30.52
CA ASN A 35 14.15 -9.70 -31.35
C ASN A 35 14.04 -10.07 -32.84
N ILE A 36 13.77 -9.09 -33.71
CA ILE A 36 13.82 -9.23 -35.18
C ILE A 36 15.13 -8.65 -35.71
N PRO A 37 15.86 -9.34 -36.60
CA PRO A 37 17.07 -8.80 -37.22
C PRO A 37 16.77 -7.59 -38.12
N SER A 38 17.54 -6.52 -37.95
CA SER A 38 17.34 -5.17 -38.52
C SER A 38 17.52 -5.02 -40.05
N SER A 39 17.58 -6.11 -40.80
CA SER A 39 17.81 -6.06 -42.26
C SER A 39 16.75 -6.86 -43.01
N GLY A 40 15.59 -6.23 -43.23
CA GLY A 40 14.50 -6.75 -44.04
C GLY A 40 13.56 -5.64 -44.54
N PRO A 41 12.69 -5.91 -45.54
CA PRO A 41 11.73 -4.92 -46.04
C PRO A 41 10.64 -4.62 -45.00
N ALA A 42 9.96 -3.47 -45.13
CA ALA A 42 8.82 -3.11 -44.29
C ALA A 42 7.63 -4.04 -44.56
N PHE A 43 6.98 -4.54 -43.49
CA PHE A 43 5.85 -5.46 -43.59
C PHE A 43 4.52 -4.71 -43.75
N GLU A 44 3.69 -5.10 -44.73
CA GLU A 44 2.45 -4.39 -45.09
C GLU A 44 1.20 -4.95 -44.40
N ASN A 45 1.21 -6.23 -43.95
CA ASN A 45 0.03 -6.88 -43.38
C ASN A 45 0.35 -7.62 -42.08
N ILE A 46 -0.52 -7.45 -41.07
CA ILE A 46 -0.56 -8.24 -39.84
C ILE A 46 -1.84 -9.06 -39.83
N SER A 47 -1.72 -10.36 -39.54
CA SER A 47 -2.85 -11.20 -39.14
C SER A 47 -2.48 -11.98 -37.88
N GLY A 48 -3.32 -11.89 -36.86
CA GLY A 48 -3.24 -12.75 -35.68
C GLY A 48 -4.22 -13.92 -35.79
N ASN A 49 -3.77 -15.13 -35.47
CA ASN A 49 -4.64 -16.29 -35.27
C ASN A 49 -4.51 -16.76 -33.82
N LEU A 50 -5.65 -17.06 -33.21
CA LEU A 50 -5.72 -17.70 -31.90
C LEU A 50 -6.25 -19.12 -32.09
N VAL A 51 -5.45 -20.12 -31.74
CA VAL A 51 -5.83 -21.53 -31.79
C VAL A 51 -5.83 -22.10 -30.39
N CYS A 52 -7.00 -22.42 -29.87
CA CYS A 52 -7.17 -22.96 -28.52
C CYS A 52 -7.54 -24.43 -28.61
N ASN A 53 -6.80 -25.29 -27.89
CA ASN A 53 -7.01 -26.75 -27.93
C ASN A 53 -7.05 -27.36 -29.36
N GLY A 54 -6.37 -26.72 -30.32
CA GLY A 54 -6.34 -27.14 -31.73
C GLY A 54 -7.46 -26.58 -32.61
N ASP A 55 -8.43 -25.86 -32.04
CA ASP A 55 -9.50 -25.21 -32.79
C ASP A 55 -9.26 -23.69 -32.92
N PRO A 56 -9.37 -23.12 -34.14
CA PRO A 56 -9.29 -21.68 -34.31
C PRO A 56 -10.50 -20.99 -33.66
N LEU A 57 -10.26 -20.07 -32.72
CA LEU A 57 -11.32 -19.23 -32.18
C LEU A 57 -11.59 -18.09 -33.17
N ALA A 58 -12.79 -18.09 -33.75
CA ALA A 58 -13.24 -16.99 -34.61
C ALA A 58 -13.55 -15.73 -33.77
N PRO A 59 -13.47 -14.51 -34.37
CA PRO A 59 -13.96 -13.28 -33.74
C PRO A 59 -15.39 -13.49 -33.20
N PRO A 60 -15.72 -12.99 -31.97
CA PRO A 60 -15.26 -11.72 -31.40
C PRO A 60 -14.26 -11.84 -30.23
N HIS A 61 -13.64 -13.00 -30.01
CA HIS A 61 -12.82 -13.25 -28.81
C HIS A 61 -11.44 -12.57 -28.80
N LEU A 62 -11.00 -12.05 -29.95
CA LEU A 62 -9.74 -11.33 -30.14
C LEU A 62 -10.06 -9.94 -30.69
N GLU A 63 -9.71 -8.90 -29.94
CA GLU A 63 -9.76 -7.51 -30.42
C GLU A 63 -8.33 -7.02 -30.57
N ILE A 64 -7.96 -6.63 -31.80
CA ILE A 64 -6.63 -6.12 -32.12
C ILE A 64 -6.75 -4.60 -32.13
N THR A 65 -6.28 -3.95 -31.07
CA THR A 65 -6.09 -2.49 -31.04
C THR A 65 -4.61 -2.25 -31.32
N ALA A 66 -4.24 -2.21 -32.60
CA ALA A 66 -2.88 -1.88 -32.98
C ALA A 66 -2.72 -0.35 -33.00
N GLU A 67 -1.90 0.19 -32.10
CA GLU A 67 -1.43 1.58 -32.21
C GLU A 67 -0.22 1.73 -33.11
N ASP A 68 0.45 0.64 -33.50
CA ASP A 68 1.47 0.72 -34.53
C ASP A 68 1.51 -0.52 -35.43
N THR A 69 1.44 -0.27 -36.73
CA THR A 69 1.54 -1.29 -37.77
C THR A 69 2.97 -1.84 -37.84
N CYS A 70 3.16 -3.09 -38.30
CA CYS A 70 4.45 -3.71 -38.65
C CYS A 70 5.24 -2.89 -39.73
N ALA A 71 4.70 -1.75 -40.17
CA ALA A 71 5.17 -0.89 -41.26
C ALA A 71 6.33 0.06 -40.90
N GLY A 72 6.76 0.15 -39.64
CA GLY A 72 7.87 1.03 -39.24
C GLY A 72 9.18 0.31 -38.87
N ALA A 73 9.09 -0.89 -38.30
CA ALA A 73 10.12 -1.50 -37.45
C ALA A 73 11.52 -1.74 -38.06
N LEU A 74 11.66 -1.68 -39.38
CA LEU A 74 12.92 -2.06 -40.06
C LEU A 74 13.62 -0.91 -40.79
N SER A 75 12.97 0.23 -41.02
CA SER A 75 13.61 1.33 -41.77
C SER A 75 14.30 2.38 -40.90
N ASP A 76 13.95 2.49 -39.62
CA ASP A 76 14.41 3.57 -38.73
C ASP A 76 14.99 3.07 -37.39
N GLY A 77 15.01 1.77 -37.14
CA GLY A 77 15.51 1.17 -35.90
C GLY A 77 14.59 1.40 -34.70
N GLN A 78 13.32 1.75 -34.90
CA GLN A 78 12.34 1.84 -33.82
C GLN A 78 11.68 0.49 -33.54
N SER A 79 11.42 0.19 -32.27
CA SER A 79 10.64 -0.97 -31.84
C SER A 79 9.15 -0.76 -32.08
N SER A 80 8.43 -1.77 -32.58
CA SER A 80 6.98 -1.74 -32.73
C SER A 80 6.33 -2.73 -31.78
N SER A 81 5.36 -2.32 -30.97
CA SER A 81 4.60 -3.21 -30.09
C SER A 81 3.20 -3.47 -30.64
N ALA A 82 2.66 -4.66 -30.41
CA ALA A 82 1.27 -4.99 -30.70
C ALA A 82 0.62 -5.56 -29.44
N THR A 83 -0.37 -4.86 -28.91
CA THR A 83 -1.13 -5.32 -27.75
C THR A 83 -2.32 -6.17 -28.20
N TYR A 84 -2.46 -7.35 -27.59
CA TYR A 84 -3.60 -8.24 -27.83
C TYR A 84 -4.45 -8.30 -26.55
N THR A 85 -5.74 -7.95 -26.67
CA THR A 85 -6.67 -8.05 -25.53
C THR A 85 -7.62 -9.22 -25.75
N PHE A 86 -7.65 -10.13 -24.77
CA PHE A 86 -8.56 -11.27 -24.78
C PHE A 86 -9.83 -10.94 -23.98
N LYS A 87 -11.00 -11.08 -24.61
CA LYS A 87 -12.28 -10.77 -23.95
C LYS A 87 -12.77 -11.89 -23.03
N SER A 88 -12.36 -13.13 -23.28
CA SER A 88 -12.72 -14.31 -22.49
C SER A 88 -11.97 -15.55 -22.99
N GLY A 89 -11.49 -16.41 -22.09
CA GLY A 89 -11.03 -17.78 -22.39
C GLY A 89 -11.69 -18.77 -21.45
N GLU A 90 -11.81 -20.04 -21.88
CA GLU A 90 -12.15 -21.13 -20.95
C GLU A 90 -10.93 -21.44 -20.07
N GLU A 91 -11.16 -21.67 -18.79
CA GLU A 91 -10.10 -22.00 -17.83
C GLU A 91 -9.34 -23.27 -18.22
N ASN A 92 -8.02 -23.27 -17.99
CA ASN A 92 -7.07 -24.31 -18.38
C ASN A 92 -7.01 -24.58 -19.90
N THR A 93 -7.45 -23.63 -20.71
CA THR A 93 -7.30 -23.71 -22.16
C THR A 93 -5.90 -23.24 -22.52
N SER A 94 -5.13 -24.12 -23.16
CA SER A 94 -3.91 -23.73 -23.85
C SER A 94 -4.28 -23.18 -25.23
N CYS A 95 -3.83 -21.97 -25.50
CA CYS A 95 -4.03 -21.29 -26.76
C CYS A 95 -2.69 -20.90 -27.37
N GLN A 96 -2.46 -21.24 -28.63
CA GLN A 96 -1.41 -20.61 -29.40
C GLN A 96 -1.89 -19.29 -29.99
N VAL A 97 -1.19 -18.22 -29.64
CA VAL A 97 -1.27 -16.93 -30.32
C VAL A 97 -0.19 -16.94 -31.40
N SER A 98 -0.61 -16.90 -32.66
CA SER A 98 0.29 -16.77 -33.81
C SER A 98 0.13 -15.41 -34.45
N VAL A 99 1.19 -14.62 -34.50
CA VAL A 99 1.25 -13.35 -35.22
C VAL A 99 2.02 -13.58 -36.51
N LYS A 100 1.38 -13.30 -37.64
CA LYS A 100 1.99 -13.33 -38.97
C LYS A 100 2.18 -11.91 -39.47
N CYS A 101 3.43 -11.50 -39.73
CA CYS A 101 3.76 -10.30 -40.53
C CYS A 101 4.27 -10.74 -41.91
N THR A 102 3.77 -10.07 -42.96
CA THR A 102 4.19 -10.33 -44.35
C THR A 102 4.27 -9.04 -45.18
N ASP A 103 5.24 -8.98 -46.09
CA ASP A 103 5.47 -7.90 -47.06
C ASP A 103 5.18 -8.35 -48.52
N GLY A 104 4.65 -9.56 -48.69
CA GLY A 104 4.39 -10.18 -49.99
C GLY A 104 5.50 -11.10 -50.52
N GLU A 105 6.75 -10.98 -50.05
CA GLU A 105 7.88 -11.86 -50.43
C GLU A 105 8.42 -12.66 -49.23
N PHE A 106 8.30 -12.13 -48.02
CA PHE A 106 8.76 -12.71 -46.76
C PHE A 106 7.60 -12.87 -45.78
N GLU A 107 7.68 -13.93 -44.98
CA GLU A 107 6.71 -14.29 -43.97
C GLU A 107 7.43 -14.63 -42.67
N ILE A 108 7.09 -13.93 -41.60
CA ILE A 108 7.51 -14.26 -40.24
C ILE A 108 6.25 -14.61 -39.45
N ILE A 109 6.20 -15.85 -38.95
CA ILE A 109 5.20 -16.30 -37.98
C ILE A 109 5.88 -16.43 -36.62
N HIS A 110 5.39 -15.69 -35.64
CA HIS A 110 5.73 -15.92 -34.24
C HIS A 110 4.55 -16.57 -33.55
N SER A 111 4.78 -17.70 -32.87
CA SER A 111 3.75 -18.40 -32.10
C SER A 111 4.16 -18.47 -30.64
N GLN A 112 3.26 -18.11 -29.75
CA GLN A 112 3.43 -18.31 -28.31
C GLN A 112 2.22 -19.05 -27.74
N GLU A 113 2.50 -20.02 -26.87
CA GLU A 113 1.47 -20.67 -26.07
C GLU A 113 1.11 -19.77 -24.89
N VAL A 114 -0.17 -19.45 -24.77
CA VAL A 114 -0.79 -18.73 -23.66
C VAL A 114 -1.74 -19.70 -22.98
N ILE A 115 -1.50 -19.96 -21.71
CA ILE A 115 -2.37 -20.82 -20.90
C ILE A 115 -3.28 -19.90 -20.09
N PHE A 116 -4.59 -20.01 -20.32
CA PHE A 116 -5.59 -19.32 -19.53
C PHE A 116 -5.75 -20.04 -18.19
N THR A 117 -4.96 -19.68 -17.19
CA THR A 117 -5.24 -20.10 -15.82
C THR A 117 -6.32 -19.19 -15.26
N SER A 118 -7.39 -19.75 -14.68
CA SER A 118 -8.14 -18.94 -13.71
C SER A 118 -7.13 -18.62 -12.61
N GLU A 119 -6.98 -17.35 -12.30
CA GLU A 119 -6.29 -17.04 -11.07
C GLU A 119 -7.19 -17.55 -9.95
N LEU A 120 -6.68 -18.52 -9.18
CA LEU A 120 -7.37 -18.99 -7.99
C LEU A 120 -7.68 -17.78 -7.12
N ASP A 121 -8.93 -17.69 -6.70
CA ASP A 121 -9.35 -16.67 -5.75
C ASP A 121 -8.53 -16.85 -4.47
N ILE A 122 -8.14 -15.77 -3.81
CA ILE A 122 -7.39 -15.87 -2.54
C ILE A 122 -8.15 -16.71 -1.51
N ALA A 123 -9.49 -16.68 -1.55
CA ALA A 123 -10.35 -17.49 -0.70
C ALA A 123 -10.26 -19.01 -0.98
N ASP A 124 -9.75 -19.40 -2.15
CA ASP A 124 -9.60 -20.80 -2.56
C ASP A 124 -8.19 -21.35 -2.28
N TYR A 125 -7.24 -20.53 -1.83
CA TYR A 125 -5.91 -21.01 -1.45
C TYR A 125 -5.91 -21.74 -0.10
N ASP A 126 -5.17 -22.83 -0.03
CA ASP A 126 -4.86 -23.51 1.23
C ASP A 126 -3.61 -22.89 1.85
N PHE A 127 -3.80 -21.98 2.81
CA PHE A 127 -2.73 -21.33 3.55
C PHE A 127 -2.30 -22.18 4.75
N SER A 128 -1.39 -23.13 4.52
CA SER A 128 -0.87 -24.00 5.59
C SER A 128 0.59 -23.73 5.96
N GLY A 129 1.33 -23.06 5.08
CA GLY A 129 2.72 -22.70 5.30
C GLY A 129 2.89 -21.56 6.31
N TRP A 130 3.99 -21.59 7.05
CA TRP A 130 4.44 -20.51 7.92
C TRP A 130 5.91 -20.68 8.18
N GLU A 131 6.69 -19.71 7.73
CA GLU A 131 8.12 -19.69 7.93
C GLU A 131 8.59 -18.25 8.13
N GLU A 132 9.69 -18.09 8.86
CA GLU A 132 10.37 -16.80 8.95
C GLU A 132 10.92 -16.49 7.56
N PHE A 133 10.50 -15.34 7.02
CA PHE A 133 10.99 -14.82 5.76
C PHE A 133 12.32 -14.10 5.98
N ASP A 134 12.33 -13.08 6.84
CA ASP A 134 13.52 -12.27 7.11
C ASP A 134 13.41 -11.47 8.43
N ARG A 135 14.50 -10.83 8.84
CA ARG A 135 14.63 -9.89 9.97
C ARG A 135 15.22 -8.56 9.47
N PRO A 136 14.45 -7.76 8.70
CA PRO A 136 14.99 -6.65 7.94
C PRO A 136 15.57 -5.50 8.75
N ILE A 137 15.37 -5.46 10.07
CA ILE A 137 15.77 -4.36 10.95
C ILE A 137 16.64 -4.83 12.13
N GLU A 138 17.25 -6.02 12.02
CA GLU A 138 18.10 -6.59 13.07
C GLU A 138 19.31 -5.67 13.40
N ASP A 139 19.78 -4.90 12.41
CA ASP A 139 20.83 -3.89 12.56
C ASP A 139 20.39 -2.73 13.47
N TYR A 140 19.20 -2.19 13.23
CA TYR A 140 18.56 -1.18 14.10
C TYR A 140 18.39 -1.71 15.52
N ILE A 141 17.85 -2.92 15.66
CA ILE A 141 17.61 -3.55 16.96
C ILE A 141 18.93 -3.72 17.72
N THR A 142 19.97 -4.23 17.06
CA THR A 142 21.28 -4.42 17.66
C THR A 142 21.92 -3.10 18.08
N ALA A 143 21.86 -2.08 17.22
CA ALA A 143 22.45 -0.77 17.49
C ALA A 143 21.76 -0.07 18.68
N CYS A 144 20.43 -0.03 18.69
CA CYS A 144 19.66 0.60 19.76
C CYS A 144 19.79 -0.14 21.08
N ALA A 145 19.77 -1.49 21.06
CA ALA A 145 20.00 -2.28 22.27
C ALA A 145 21.38 -2.02 22.88
N SER A 146 22.41 -1.86 22.03
CA SER A 146 23.76 -1.52 22.47
C SER A 146 23.82 -0.12 23.09
N GLU A 147 23.19 0.87 22.48
CA GLU A 147 23.20 2.26 22.95
C GLU A 147 22.38 2.44 24.24
N LEU A 148 21.19 1.85 24.31
CA LEU A 148 20.29 1.95 25.46
C LEU A 148 20.68 1.02 26.62
N GLY A 149 21.40 -0.07 26.34
CA GLY A 149 21.72 -1.12 27.31
C GLY A 149 20.53 -2.00 27.71
N HIS A 150 19.42 -1.96 26.96
CA HIS A 150 18.21 -2.76 27.19
C HIS A 150 17.39 -2.98 25.91
N MET A 151 16.46 -3.92 25.94
CA MET A 151 15.56 -4.25 24.81
C MET A 151 14.16 -3.62 24.90
N ALA A 152 13.95 -2.70 25.85
CA ALA A 152 12.67 -2.02 26.07
C ALA A 152 12.51 -0.82 25.13
N PHE A 153 12.34 -1.11 23.84
CA PHE A 153 12.03 -0.17 22.76
C PHE A 153 11.22 -0.92 21.68
N ARG A 154 10.56 -0.19 20.79
CA ARG A 154 9.80 -0.74 19.67
C ARG A 154 10.73 -1.37 18.65
N LYS A 155 10.44 -2.63 18.32
CA LYS A 155 11.19 -3.45 17.35
C LYS A 155 10.25 -3.97 16.27
N SER A 156 9.01 -3.50 16.23
CA SER A 156 8.00 -4.04 15.34
C SER A 156 8.25 -3.65 13.89
N ILE A 157 7.87 -4.54 12.98
CA ILE A 157 7.50 -4.15 11.61
C ILE A 157 6.11 -3.52 11.70
N SER A 158 6.07 -2.19 11.88
CA SER A 158 4.85 -1.44 12.18
C SER A 158 3.88 -1.36 11.01
N GLU A 159 4.41 -1.41 9.78
CA GLU A 159 3.63 -1.26 8.55
C GLU A 159 4.25 -2.12 7.44
N MET A 160 3.41 -2.63 6.53
CA MET A 160 3.86 -3.20 5.28
C MET A 160 2.91 -2.79 4.15
N THR A 161 3.45 -2.29 3.05
CA THR A 161 2.64 -1.93 1.87
C THR A 161 3.29 -2.41 0.58
N VAL A 162 2.49 -2.55 -0.47
CA VAL A 162 2.99 -2.94 -1.80
C VAL A 162 2.77 -1.80 -2.78
N PHE A 163 3.83 -1.39 -3.47
CA PHE A 163 3.77 -0.38 -4.51
C PHE A 163 4.77 -0.69 -5.62
N ASP A 164 4.35 -0.55 -6.87
CA ASP A 164 5.17 -0.81 -8.06
C ASP A 164 5.98 -2.13 -8.00
N GLY A 165 5.29 -3.21 -7.58
CA GLY A 165 5.88 -4.55 -7.49
C GLY A 165 6.91 -4.72 -6.37
N ARG A 166 6.96 -3.82 -5.38
CA ARG A 166 7.86 -3.90 -4.23
C ARG A 166 7.09 -3.95 -2.93
N LEU A 167 7.63 -4.65 -1.95
CA LEU A 167 7.13 -4.66 -0.57
C LEU A 167 7.93 -3.67 0.28
N TYR A 168 7.30 -2.58 0.71
CA TYR A 168 7.88 -1.59 1.61
C TYR A 168 7.55 -1.94 3.07
N ILE A 169 8.48 -1.62 3.98
CA ILE A 169 8.35 -1.94 5.41
C ILE A 169 8.53 -0.69 6.28
N GLY A 170 7.68 -0.54 7.29
CA GLY A 170 7.72 0.53 8.29
C GLY A 170 8.28 0.02 9.61
N TRP A 171 9.05 0.87 10.29
CA TRP A 171 9.72 0.56 11.56
C TRP A 171 10.27 1.83 12.21
N GLY A 172 10.69 1.72 13.48
CA GLY A 172 11.29 2.78 14.28
C GLY A 172 10.69 2.88 15.67
N ASP A 173 11.04 3.93 16.40
CA ASP A 173 10.51 4.21 17.74
C ASP A 173 10.52 5.71 18.02
N ALA A 174 9.37 6.35 17.74
CA ALA A 174 9.16 7.76 18.06
C ALA A 174 8.92 8.01 19.56
N ASP A 175 8.55 7.00 20.36
CA ASP A 175 8.36 7.19 21.82
C ASP A 175 9.71 7.44 22.51
N LEU A 176 10.77 6.78 22.03
CA LEU A 176 12.13 6.91 22.54
C LEU A 176 13.07 7.73 21.66
N ASN A 177 12.60 8.22 20.51
CA ASN A 177 13.37 9.03 19.55
C ASN A 177 14.67 8.34 19.09
N LEU A 178 14.53 7.13 18.56
CA LEU A 178 15.68 6.27 18.21
C LEU A 178 16.25 6.50 16.80
N GLY A 179 15.56 7.24 15.93
CA GLY A 179 16.07 7.69 14.63
C GLY A 179 17.34 8.53 14.72
N ARG A 180 17.58 9.22 15.85
CA ARG A 180 18.86 9.90 16.13
C ARG A 180 20.02 8.95 16.46
N ILE A 181 19.72 7.76 16.96
CA ILE A 181 20.73 6.73 17.28
C ILE A 181 21.03 5.92 16.02
N PHE A 182 19.99 5.51 15.31
CA PHE A 182 20.08 4.76 14.08
C PHE A 182 19.11 5.35 13.07
N PRO A 183 19.59 5.97 11.97
CA PRO A 183 18.72 6.61 10.98
C PRO A 183 17.66 5.64 10.46
N VAL A 184 16.39 6.05 10.50
CA VAL A 184 15.30 5.25 9.96
C VAL A 184 15.34 5.31 8.43
N GLU A 185 15.32 4.15 7.80
CA GLU A 185 15.44 4.01 6.34
C GLU A 185 14.14 3.52 5.72
N ILE A 186 13.80 4.06 4.55
CA ILE A 186 12.80 3.45 3.68
C ILE A 186 13.47 2.23 3.05
N ARG A 187 12.98 1.05 3.43
CA ARG A 187 13.47 -0.24 2.93
C ARG A 187 12.39 -0.95 2.13
N SER A 188 12.77 -1.63 1.06
CA SER A 188 11.86 -2.43 0.26
C SER A 188 12.47 -3.75 -0.21
N TYR A 189 11.64 -4.77 -0.43
CA TYR A 189 12.02 -5.98 -1.14
C TYR A 189 11.54 -5.91 -2.59
N THR A 190 12.37 -6.33 -3.53
CA THR A 190 11.99 -6.46 -4.94
C THR A 190 11.44 -7.83 -5.31
N SER A 191 11.48 -8.79 -4.37
CA SER A 191 10.93 -10.14 -4.50
C SER A 191 10.85 -10.82 -3.12
N LEU A 192 10.20 -11.97 -3.00
CA LEU A 192 10.28 -12.82 -1.80
C LEU A 192 11.62 -13.58 -1.70
N ASP A 193 12.72 -12.82 -1.69
CA ASP A 193 14.08 -13.27 -1.39
C ASP A 193 14.69 -12.29 -0.39
N PRO A 194 15.16 -12.72 0.80
CA PRO A 194 15.79 -11.85 1.80
C PRO A 194 16.95 -11.01 1.23
N SER A 195 17.69 -11.56 0.26
CA SER A 195 18.79 -10.85 -0.40
C SER A 195 18.35 -9.71 -1.32
N SER A 196 17.04 -9.60 -1.59
CA SER A 196 16.47 -8.53 -2.41
C SER A 196 16.13 -7.26 -1.63
N LEU A 197 16.34 -7.25 -0.31
CA LEU A 197 16.16 -6.07 0.55
C LEU A 197 17.07 -4.92 0.08
N GLN A 198 16.48 -3.75 -0.13
CA GLN A 198 17.14 -2.54 -0.58
C GLN A 198 16.81 -1.39 0.36
N THR A 199 17.82 -0.60 0.71
CA THR A 199 17.63 0.75 1.26
C THR A 199 17.34 1.70 0.09
N GLU A 200 16.13 2.26 0.07
CA GLU A 200 15.67 3.17 -0.98
C GLU A 200 16.03 4.62 -0.65
N ALA A 201 15.92 5.01 0.62
CA ALA A 201 16.27 6.32 1.13
C ALA A 201 16.51 6.30 2.64
N VAL A 202 17.26 7.27 3.14
CA VAL A 202 17.42 7.52 4.57
C VAL A 202 16.52 8.69 4.94
N THR A 203 15.67 8.50 5.95
CA THR A 203 14.80 9.55 6.47
C THR A 203 15.49 10.35 7.57
N GLN A 204 14.90 11.48 7.93
CA GLN A 204 15.23 12.22 9.13
C GLN A 204 14.09 12.12 10.17
N GLU A 205 13.44 10.96 10.27
CA GLU A 205 12.36 10.69 11.23
C GLU A 205 12.79 9.72 12.32
N GLU A 206 12.03 9.70 13.42
CA GLU A 206 12.19 8.70 14.48
C GLU A 206 11.45 7.37 14.17
N GLU A 207 10.46 7.40 13.26
CA GLU A 207 9.68 6.22 12.87
C GLU A 207 9.02 6.38 11.48
N ILE A 208 8.95 5.27 10.73
CA ILE A 208 8.01 5.11 9.60
C ILE A 208 6.82 4.29 10.11
N SER A 209 5.75 4.98 10.49
CA SER A 209 4.55 4.37 11.08
C SER A 209 3.49 4.00 10.06
N SER A 210 3.53 4.58 8.86
CA SER A 210 2.58 4.29 7.79
C SER A 210 3.17 4.61 6.41
N TYR A 211 2.64 3.92 5.38
CA TYR A 211 2.78 4.31 3.99
C TYR A 211 1.40 4.59 3.40
N ARG A 212 1.33 5.59 2.52
CA ARG A 212 0.08 5.97 1.86
C ARG A 212 0.19 5.85 0.37
N LEU A 213 -0.61 4.95 -0.19
CA LEU A 213 -0.79 4.81 -1.63
C LEU A 213 -1.84 5.83 -2.09
N THR A 214 -1.39 6.94 -2.65
CA THR A 214 -2.27 8.07 -2.96
C THR A 214 -1.71 8.94 -4.08
N GLY A 215 -2.58 9.56 -4.87
CA GLY A 215 -2.17 10.36 -6.02
C GLY A 215 -1.39 9.56 -7.08
N GLY A 216 -1.55 8.23 -7.12
CA GLY A 216 -0.78 7.33 -7.99
C GLY A 216 0.67 7.09 -7.55
N THR A 217 1.05 7.51 -6.34
CA THR A 217 2.37 7.29 -5.76
C THR A 217 2.28 6.74 -4.33
N ILE A 218 3.44 6.48 -3.73
CA ILE A 218 3.60 6.13 -2.32
C ILE A 218 4.19 7.33 -1.56
N VAL A 219 3.61 7.61 -0.40
CA VAL A 219 4.00 8.71 0.49
C VAL A 219 4.30 8.17 1.89
N VAL A 220 5.32 8.72 2.54
CA VAL A 220 5.66 8.50 3.95
C VAL A 220 5.43 9.80 4.73
N PRO A 221 4.42 9.86 5.61
CA PRO A 221 4.31 10.91 6.62
C PRO A 221 5.48 10.85 7.61
N GLY A 222 6.13 11.99 7.87
CA GLY A 222 7.25 12.07 8.79
C GLY A 222 6.81 12.23 10.25
N VAL A 223 6.98 11.16 11.04
CA VAL A 223 6.65 11.16 12.46
C VAL A 223 7.88 11.49 13.30
N ASP A 224 7.81 12.68 13.92
CA ASP A 224 8.83 13.21 14.82
C ASP A 224 10.17 13.41 14.08
N ALA A 225 10.38 14.61 13.54
CA ALA A 225 11.60 14.87 12.77
C ALA A 225 12.82 14.95 13.70
N THR A 226 13.88 14.22 13.38
CA THR A 226 15.19 14.25 14.06
C THR A 226 15.91 15.61 13.94
N GLU A 227 15.44 16.47 13.04
CA GLU A 227 16.00 17.78 12.74
C GLU A 227 15.39 18.88 13.63
N ASP A 228 16.24 19.63 14.31
CA ASP A 228 15.85 20.61 15.34
C ASP A 228 15.39 21.97 14.74
N ASN A 229 14.18 22.05 14.18
CA ASN A 229 13.59 23.34 13.78
C ASN A 229 12.05 23.42 13.78
N LEU A 230 11.34 22.43 14.34
CA LEU A 230 9.86 22.38 14.44
C LEU A 230 9.14 22.41 13.06
N ILE A 231 9.78 21.87 12.02
CA ILE A 231 9.21 21.68 10.68
C ILE A 231 9.08 20.18 10.40
N GLY A 232 7.93 19.79 9.87
CA GLY A 232 7.61 18.39 9.58
C GLY A 232 8.10 17.98 8.20
N ASN A 233 8.19 16.68 8.01
CA ASN A 233 8.62 16.08 6.75
C ASN A 233 7.50 15.22 6.15
N THR A 234 7.50 15.13 4.83
CA THR A 234 6.87 14.06 4.07
C THR A 234 7.86 13.57 3.03
N TYR A 235 7.77 12.31 2.64
CA TYR A 235 8.62 11.73 1.60
C TYR A 235 7.71 11.15 0.52
N ILE A 236 7.94 11.51 -0.74
CA ILE A 236 7.12 11.08 -1.87
C ILE A 236 8.03 10.40 -2.88
N LEU A 237 7.60 9.26 -3.42
CA LEU A 237 8.29 8.62 -4.53
C LEU A 237 7.91 9.33 -5.84
N ASP A 238 8.78 10.21 -6.33
CA ASP A 238 8.57 10.92 -7.60
C ASP A 238 9.60 10.45 -8.64
N ASN A 239 9.11 10.06 -9.82
CA ASN A 239 9.96 9.58 -10.92
C ASN A 239 10.97 8.49 -10.50
N GLY A 240 10.56 7.60 -9.59
CA GLY A 240 11.40 6.51 -9.07
C GLY A 240 12.46 6.96 -8.04
N GLN A 241 12.39 8.18 -7.54
CA GLN A 241 13.27 8.71 -6.50
C GLN A 241 12.46 9.23 -5.30
N TRP A 242 12.93 8.92 -4.10
CA TRP A 242 12.34 9.50 -2.89
C TRP A 242 12.74 10.96 -2.76
N VAL A 243 11.75 11.84 -2.83
CA VAL A 243 11.88 13.27 -2.62
C VAL A 243 11.36 13.60 -1.24
N LYS A 244 12.20 14.25 -0.44
CA LYS A 244 11.81 14.80 0.86
C LYS A 244 11.21 16.19 0.68
N ASN A 245 10.03 16.38 1.24
CA ASN A 245 9.44 17.68 1.47
C ASN A 245 9.63 18.08 2.94
N ARG A 246 10.18 19.27 3.17
CA ARG A 246 10.35 19.87 4.51
C ARG A 246 9.78 21.29 4.54
N SER A 247 8.51 21.43 4.20
CA SER A 247 7.82 22.73 4.14
C SER A 247 6.56 22.81 5.03
N LEU A 248 6.30 21.78 5.85
CA LEU A 248 5.15 21.74 6.76
C LEU A 248 5.44 22.56 8.02
N GLU A 249 5.22 23.87 7.94
CA GLU A 249 5.45 24.79 9.06
C GLU A 249 4.57 24.41 10.27
N TRP A 250 5.16 24.47 11.46
CA TRP A 250 4.56 24.11 12.75
C TRP A 250 4.20 22.62 12.91
N ALA A 251 4.52 21.77 11.94
CA ALA A 251 4.38 20.33 12.08
C ALA A 251 5.54 19.76 12.89
N TRP A 252 5.33 19.48 14.18
CA TRP A 252 6.32 18.70 14.92
C TRP A 252 6.21 17.21 14.57
N HIS A 253 4.98 16.79 14.27
CA HIS A 253 4.67 15.46 13.77
C HIS A 253 3.74 15.57 12.57
N VAL A 254 4.04 14.83 11.50
CA VAL A 254 3.15 14.60 10.36
C VAL A 254 2.69 13.15 10.45
N HIS A 255 1.43 12.95 10.82
CA HIS A 255 0.91 11.62 11.14
C HIS A 255 0.35 10.91 9.91
N ASP A 256 -0.20 11.66 8.95
CA ASP A 256 -0.87 11.06 7.79
C ASP A 256 -0.89 12.00 6.57
N THR A 257 -0.98 11.43 5.37
CA THR A 257 -1.12 12.16 4.09
C THR A 257 -2.06 11.42 3.12
N LEU A 258 -2.96 12.16 2.45
CA LEU A 258 -3.89 11.65 1.45
C LEU A 258 -3.98 12.63 0.28
N PHE A 259 -4.03 12.13 -0.95
CA PHE A 259 -4.42 12.92 -2.13
C PHE A 259 -5.94 13.01 -2.21
N PHE A 260 -6.47 14.23 -2.13
CA PHE A 260 -7.89 14.52 -2.14
C PHE A 260 -8.17 15.82 -2.91
N ASP A 261 -9.16 15.78 -3.80
CA ASP A 261 -9.60 16.92 -4.62
C ASP A 261 -8.44 17.66 -5.33
N GLY A 262 -7.51 16.90 -5.90
CA GLY A 262 -6.39 17.44 -6.67
C GLY A 262 -5.18 17.91 -5.85
N SER A 263 -5.20 17.76 -4.53
CA SER A 263 -4.11 18.16 -3.64
C SER A 263 -3.69 17.04 -2.70
N PHE A 264 -2.42 17.00 -2.32
CA PHE A 264 -1.98 16.29 -1.14
C PHE A 264 -2.43 17.04 0.11
N MET A 265 -3.12 16.33 0.99
CA MET A 265 -3.61 16.79 2.27
C MET A 265 -2.83 16.04 3.34
N SER A 266 -2.12 16.74 4.21
CA SER A 266 -1.39 16.14 5.33
C SER A 266 -1.99 16.59 6.65
N VAL A 267 -1.96 15.72 7.65
CA VAL A 267 -2.37 16.05 9.02
C VAL A 267 -1.29 15.73 10.02
N GLY A 268 -1.37 16.45 11.13
CA GLY A 268 -0.29 16.44 12.08
C GLY A 268 -0.60 17.26 13.30
N SER A 269 0.46 17.46 14.08
CA SER A 269 0.39 18.16 15.34
C SER A 269 1.67 18.93 15.61
N GLY A 270 1.55 20.09 16.25
CA GLY A 270 2.70 20.88 16.69
C GLY A 270 2.30 22.28 17.09
N GLY A 271 3.05 23.28 16.66
CA GLY A 271 2.81 24.68 17.00
C GLY A 271 4.04 25.57 16.88
N SER A 272 3.90 26.79 17.37
CA SER A 272 5.01 27.73 17.48
C SER A 272 6.00 27.33 18.58
N LEU A 273 7.17 27.98 18.63
CA LEU A 273 8.12 27.79 19.73
C LEU A 273 7.50 28.16 21.09
N ASP A 274 6.58 29.12 21.13
CA ASP A 274 5.87 29.47 22.36
C ASP A 274 4.89 28.36 22.76
N ASP A 275 4.20 27.74 21.81
CA ASP A 275 3.33 26.58 22.08
C ASP A 275 4.15 25.42 22.65
N TYR A 276 5.33 25.14 22.08
CA TYR A 276 6.27 24.13 22.56
C TYR A 276 6.69 24.38 24.01
N ASN A 277 7.15 25.60 24.30
CA ASN A 277 7.59 26.00 25.63
C ASN A 277 6.46 25.97 26.68
N ASN A 278 5.20 26.08 26.23
CA ASN A 278 4.01 26.01 27.09
C ASN A 278 3.35 24.62 27.09
N SER A 279 3.99 23.59 26.52
CA SER A 279 3.44 22.23 26.41
C SER A 279 2.01 22.22 25.84
N THR A 280 1.80 23.01 24.79
CA THR A 280 0.53 23.11 24.07
C THR A 280 0.75 22.60 22.66
N VAL A 281 0.08 21.51 22.30
CA VAL A 281 0.10 20.98 20.94
C VAL A 281 -1.20 21.35 20.25
N ARG A 282 -1.11 21.83 19.01
CA ARG A 282 -2.22 22.18 18.13
C ARG A 282 -2.29 21.16 16.99
N SER A 283 -3.46 21.02 16.37
CA SER A 283 -3.61 20.19 15.18
C SER A 283 -3.70 21.03 13.93
N PHE A 284 -3.19 20.51 12.83
CA PHE A 284 -3.24 21.20 11.56
C PHE A 284 -3.58 20.24 10.42
N VAL A 285 -4.18 20.82 9.38
CA VAL A 285 -4.25 20.22 8.04
C VAL A 285 -3.47 21.13 7.11
N TRP A 286 -2.53 20.54 6.38
CA TRP A 286 -1.80 21.21 5.31
C TRP A 286 -2.29 20.72 3.95
N SER A 287 -2.25 21.59 2.96
CA SER A 287 -2.56 21.28 1.56
C SER A 287 -1.39 21.67 0.67
N SER A 288 -1.11 20.85 -0.34
CA SER A 288 -0.06 21.05 -1.33
C SER A 288 -0.52 20.48 -2.68
N THR A 289 -0.31 21.21 -3.77
CA THR A 289 -0.72 20.75 -5.11
C THR A 289 0.27 19.75 -5.71
N ASP A 290 1.53 19.79 -5.28
CA ASP A 290 2.60 18.89 -5.75
C ASP A 290 3.09 17.91 -4.67
N GLY A 291 2.73 18.13 -3.40
CA GLY A 291 3.19 17.36 -2.26
C GLY A 291 4.64 17.66 -1.85
N ILE A 292 5.30 18.64 -2.47
CA ILE A 292 6.75 18.87 -2.38
C ILE A 292 7.08 20.31 -1.95
N GLU A 293 6.59 21.34 -2.64
CA GLU A 293 7.08 22.72 -2.45
C GLU A 293 6.03 23.66 -1.83
N ASP A 294 4.74 23.45 -2.08
CA ASP A 294 3.70 24.47 -1.88
C ASP A 294 2.76 24.24 -0.68
N ASN A 295 3.31 23.82 0.45
CA ASN A 295 2.49 23.47 1.62
C ASN A 295 1.90 24.70 2.30
N THR A 296 0.58 24.67 2.50
CA THR A 296 -0.18 25.73 3.16
C THR A 296 -1.06 25.16 4.26
N VAL A 297 -1.08 25.81 5.43
CA VAL A 297 -2.03 25.46 6.49
C VAL A 297 -3.44 25.86 6.03
N VAL A 298 -4.30 24.88 5.82
CA VAL A 298 -5.70 25.08 5.41
C VAL A 298 -6.67 24.88 6.57
N PHE A 299 -6.23 24.22 7.64
CA PHE A 299 -6.97 24.14 8.89
C PHE A 299 -6.02 24.18 10.08
N ASP A 300 -6.34 25.02 11.06
CA ASP A 300 -5.61 25.20 12.30
C ASP A 300 -6.61 25.06 13.46
N ASN A 301 -6.45 23.98 14.21
CA ASN A 301 -7.30 23.64 15.35
C ASN A 301 -6.51 23.81 16.66
N PRO A 302 -6.63 24.96 17.35
CA PRO A 302 -5.92 25.19 18.59
C PRO A 302 -6.40 24.26 19.70
N HIS A 303 -5.53 23.98 20.68
CA HIS A 303 -5.94 23.23 21.86
C HIS A 303 -7.05 23.99 22.62
N PRO A 304 -8.20 23.36 22.95
CA PRO A 304 -9.33 24.08 23.55
C PRO A 304 -9.10 24.49 25.01
N GLN A 305 -8.21 23.81 25.72
CA GLN A 305 -7.90 24.05 27.15
C GLN A 305 -6.41 23.83 27.47
N PRO A 306 -5.48 24.64 26.95
CA PRO A 306 -4.04 24.41 27.14
C PRO A 306 -3.63 24.48 28.63
N PRO A 307 -2.57 23.76 29.05
CA PRO A 307 -1.70 22.90 28.24
C PRO A 307 -2.28 21.50 27.99
N GLY A 308 -1.79 20.84 26.94
CA GLY A 308 -2.25 19.52 26.52
C GLY A 308 -1.99 19.25 25.04
N ASP A 309 -2.35 18.05 24.60
CA ASP A 309 -2.16 17.62 23.22
C ASP A 309 -3.45 17.69 22.43
N ASN A 310 -3.44 18.45 21.33
CA ASN A 310 -4.49 18.41 20.32
C ASN A 310 -3.87 17.88 19.04
N ARG A 311 -4.20 16.65 18.62
CA ARG A 311 -3.57 16.01 17.45
C ARG A 311 -4.61 15.55 16.43
N PHE A 312 -4.32 15.77 15.15
CA PHE A 312 -4.91 15.03 14.04
C PHE A 312 -3.94 13.94 13.62
N THR A 313 -4.41 12.71 13.52
CA THR A 313 -3.57 11.54 13.32
C THR A 313 -3.89 10.76 12.05
N HIS A 314 -5.11 10.84 11.52
CA HIS A 314 -5.49 10.09 10.33
C HIS A 314 -6.42 10.88 9.41
N LEU A 315 -6.36 10.53 8.13
CA LEU A 315 -7.21 10.99 7.05
C LEU A 315 -7.97 9.84 6.42
N LEU A 316 -9.15 10.12 5.87
CA LEU A 316 -9.84 9.18 5.00
C LEU A 316 -10.70 9.90 3.96
N GLY A 317 -10.48 9.59 2.68
CA GLY A 317 -11.38 10.01 1.60
C GLY A 317 -12.58 9.07 1.49
N ALA A 318 -13.75 9.64 1.22
CA ALA A 318 -14.96 8.91 0.86
C ALA A 318 -15.82 9.80 -0.06
N GLY A 319 -15.76 9.52 -1.35
CA GLY A 319 -16.43 10.26 -2.42
C GLY A 319 -15.95 11.71 -2.45
N SER A 320 -16.91 12.64 -2.41
CA SER A 320 -16.63 14.08 -2.38
C SER A 320 -16.27 14.63 -0.99
N LYS A 321 -16.01 13.77 0.00
CA LYS A 321 -15.66 14.19 1.36
C LYS A 321 -14.34 13.59 1.80
N MET A 322 -13.63 14.34 2.64
CA MET A 322 -12.48 13.85 3.40
C MET A 322 -12.80 13.96 4.89
N TYR A 323 -12.43 12.95 5.65
CA TYR A 323 -12.54 12.95 7.11
C TYR A 323 -11.15 13.12 7.74
N VAL A 324 -11.10 13.95 8.77
CA VAL A 324 -9.92 14.17 9.61
C VAL A 324 -10.22 13.61 10.98
N PHE A 325 -9.35 12.74 11.48
CA PHE A 325 -9.51 12.08 12.78
C PHE A 325 -8.41 12.50 13.74
N GLY A 326 -8.77 12.64 15.01
CA GLY A 326 -7.81 13.02 16.03
C GLY A 326 -8.35 12.93 17.45
N TYR A 327 -7.60 13.52 18.36
CA TYR A 327 -7.95 13.56 19.77
C TYR A 327 -7.44 14.83 20.46
N VAL A 328 -8.05 15.10 21.61
CA VAL A 328 -7.58 16.09 22.56
C VAL A 328 -7.27 15.37 23.86
N SER A 329 -6.11 15.63 24.45
CA SER A 329 -5.74 15.20 25.80
C SER A 329 -5.30 16.38 26.64
N ALA A 330 -5.85 16.47 27.84
CA ALA A 330 -5.50 17.44 28.87
C ALA A 330 -5.43 16.72 30.21
N SER A 331 -4.90 17.39 31.24
CA SER A 331 -4.65 16.83 32.58
C SER A 331 -5.75 15.92 33.17
N ASN A 332 -7.02 16.12 32.83
CA ASN A 332 -8.14 15.31 33.32
C ASN A 332 -9.16 14.89 32.24
N THR A 333 -8.88 15.13 30.95
CA THR A 333 -9.84 14.85 29.88
C THR A 333 -9.12 14.35 28.64
N THR A 334 -9.57 13.21 28.11
CA THR A 334 -9.19 12.75 26.77
C THR A 334 -10.45 12.43 25.99
N TYR A 335 -10.56 12.95 24.78
CA TYR A 335 -11.68 12.64 23.88
C TYR A 335 -11.24 12.68 22.42
N SER A 336 -11.96 11.92 21.60
CA SER A 336 -11.78 11.91 20.16
C SER A 336 -12.53 13.06 19.51
N GLN A 337 -11.98 13.60 18.44
CA GLN A 337 -12.61 14.63 17.61
C GLN A 337 -12.47 14.25 16.15
N TYR A 338 -13.43 14.68 15.35
CA TYR A 338 -13.42 14.42 13.92
C TYR A 338 -13.96 15.63 13.18
N PHE A 339 -13.46 15.83 11.97
CA PHE A 339 -13.92 16.87 11.08
C PHE A 339 -14.21 16.26 9.72
N GLU A 340 -15.24 16.75 9.04
CA GLU A 340 -15.46 16.51 7.62
C GLU A 340 -15.03 17.72 6.82
N TYR A 341 -14.44 17.47 5.66
CA TYR A 341 -14.05 18.47 4.69
C TYR A 341 -14.78 18.20 3.37
N ASP A 342 -15.50 19.21 2.88
CA ASP A 342 -16.32 19.11 1.67
C ASP A 342 -15.65 19.72 0.41
N GLY A 343 -14.35 20.02 0.50
CA GLY A 343 -13.61 20.78 -0.51
C GLY A 343 -13.56 22.28 -0.22
N THR A 344 -14.31 22.77 0.78
CA THR A 344 -14.36 24.20 1.11
C THR A 344 -14.27 24.52 2.61
N SER A 345 -14.93 23.76 3.47
CA SER A 345 -14.93 24.00 4.92
C SER A 345 -14.70 22.73 5.72
N PHE A 346 -14.12 22.89 6.91
CA PHE A 346 -13.99 21.85 7.91
C PHE A 346 -15.11 21.98 8.94
N ASP A 347 -15.98 20.99 9.01
CA ASP A 347 -17.10 20.94 9.94
C ASP A 347 -16.92 19.82 10.96
N ALA A 348 -17.13 20.13 12.23
CA ALA A 348 -16.97 19.16 13.31
C ALA A 348 -18.04 18.07 13.22
N VAL A 349 -17.61 16.80 13.25
CA VAL A 349 -18.49 15.63 13.25
C VAL A 349 -18.63 15.14 14.69
N THR A 350 -19.85 15.13 15.22
CA THR A 350 -20.11 14.77 16.63
C THR A 350 -20.32 13.29 16.90
N THR A 351 -20.35 12.48 15.85
CA THR A 351 -20.70 11.06 15.92
C THR A 351 -19.78 10.25 15.02
N PRO A 352 -19.24 9.12 15.49
CA PRO A 352 -19.54 8.44 16.75
C PRO A 352 -18.87 9.11 17.95
N PRO A 353 -19.56 9.35 19.07
CA PRO A 353 -18.89 9.94 20.23
C PRO A 353 -17.86 8.96 20.81
N ASN A 354 -16.67 9.49 21.14
CA ASN A 354 -15.64 8.81 21.93
C ASN A 354 -15.06 7.52 21.32
N PHE A 355 -14.71 7.55 20.03
CA PHE A 355 -14.01 6.46 19.36
C PHE A 355 -12.63 6.91 18.86
N PHE A 356 -11.56 6.51 19.54
CA PHE A 356 -10.20 6.86 19.16
C PHE A 356 -9.77 6.00 17.97
N ILE A 357 -9.44 6.64 16.85
CA ILE A 357 -9.07 5.94 15.61
C ILE A 357 -7.56 5.71 15.63
N PHE A 358 -7.16 4.46 15.36
CA PHE A 358 -5.76 4.05 15.24
C PHE A 358 -5.28 4.01 13.80
N ASN A 359 -6.17 3.70 12.85
CA ASN A 359 -5.84 3.49 11.46
C ASN A 359 -7.06 3.76 10.57
N SER A 360 -6.79 4.10 9.31
CA SER A 360 -7.79 4.29 8.26
C SER A 360 -7.32 3.65 6.96
N TRP A 361 -8.24 3.05 6.22
CA TRP A 361 -7.97 2.41 4.94
C TRP A 361 -9.04 2.78 3.92
N PRO A 362 -8.70 3.44 2.80
CA PRO A 362 -9.64 3.56 1.69
C PRO A 362 -9.94 2.16 1.15
N THR A 363 -11.23 1.82 1.00
CA THR A 363 -11.67 0.52 0.47
C THR A 363 -12.37 0.65 -0.87
N SER A 364 -12.87 1.84 -1.19
CA SER A 364 -13.36 2.22 -2.51
C SER A 364 -13.27 3.74 -2.68
N GLU A 365 -13.67 4.26 -3.83
CA GLU A 365 -13.80 5.70 -4.05
C GLU A 365 -14.76 6.35 -3.03
N ASP A 366 -15.86 5.68 -2.70
CA ASP A 366 -16.94 6.21 -1.86
C ASP A 366 -16.92 5.68 -0.41
N SER A 367 -15.88 4.96 0.00
CA SER A 367 -15.80 4.47 1.37
C SER A 367 -14.41 4.09 1.85
N GLY A 368 -14.25 4.11 3.16
CA GLY A 368 -13.14 3.45 3.83
C GLY A 368 -13.52 2.80 5.14
N LEU A 369 -12.60 2.01 5.67
CA LEU A 369 -12.68 1.44 7.01
C LEU A 369 -11.77 2.24 7.94
N VAL A 370 -12.17 2.35 9.19
CA VAL A 370 -11.30 2.81 10.28
C VAL A 370 -11.35 1.80 11.40
N SER A 371 -10.20 1.52 12.01
CA SER A 371 -10.13 0.76 13.26
C SER A 371 -9.80 1.68 14.42
N GLY A 372 -10.22 1.29 15.61
CA GLY A 372 -10.02 2.10 16.78
C GLY A 372 -10.59 1.49 18.03
N VAL A 373 -10.66 2.31 19.07
CA VAL A 373 -11.16 1.92 20.38
C VAL A 373 -12.21 2.92 20.86
N LYS A 374 -13.34 2.39 21.29
CA LYS A 374 -14.31 3.14 22.06
C LYS A 374 -13.73 3.46 23.44
N ILE A 375 -13.62 4.74 23.76
CA ILE A 375 -13.16 5.23 25.07
C ILE A 375 -14.27 4.97 26.11
N ALA A 376 -14.30 3.73 26.60
CA ALA A 376 -15.21 3.22 27.62
C ALA A 376 -14.42 2.45 28.70
N THR A 377 -15.13 1.91 29.70
CA THR A 377 -14.54 1.01 30.69
C THR A 377 -15.32 -0.31 30.68
N PRO A 378 -14.75 -1.41 30.14
CA PRO A 378 -13.43 -1.52 29.51
C PRO A 378 -13.34 -0.76 28.17
N LEU A 379 -12.11 -0.55 27.69
CA LEU A 379 -11.85 -0.12 26.31
C LEU A 379 -12.30 -1.21 25.35
N VAL A 380 -13.04 -0.84 24.30
CA VAL A 380 -13.63 -1.79 23.33
C VAL A 380 -13.17 -1.46 21.92
N PHE A 381 -12.44 -2.38 21.30
CA PHE A 381 -12.01 -2.30 19.90
C PHE A 381 -13.19 -2.39 18.95
N GLY A 382 -13.04 -1.79 17.78
CA GLY A 382 -14.03 -1.92 16.73
C GLY A 382 -13.52 -1.43 15.39
N VAL A 383 -14.34 -1.67 14.38
CA VAL A 383 -14.16 -1.17 13.03
C VAL A 383 -15.44 -0.47 12.59
N MET A 384 -15.28 0.65 11.89
CA MET A 384 -16.40 1.39 11.30
C MET A 384 -16.12 1.64 9.83
N LYS A 385 -17.19 1.65 9.04
CA LYS A 385 -17.15 2.06 7.64
C LYS A 385 -17.57 3.52 7.54
N TRP A 386 -16.79 4.34 6.87
CA TRP A 386 -17.14 5.73 6.56
C TRP A 386 -17.49 5.86 5.09
N THR A 387 -18.49 6.71 4.82
CA THR A 387 -19.09 6.99 3.52
C THR A 387 -19.42 8.48 3.46
N PRO A 388 -19.72 9.08 2.29
CA PRO A 388 -20.15 10.49 2.20
C PRO A 388 -21.35 10.83 3.09
N ASP A 389 -22.22 9.85 3.35
CA ASP A 389 -23.44 9.98 4.15
C ASP A 389 -23.21 9.79 5.66
N GLY A 390 -21.97 9.54 6.08
CA GLY A 390 -21.58 9.33 7.48
C GLY A 390 -20.95 7.95 7.71
N PHE A 391 -21.02 7.46 8.94
CA PHE A 391 -20.39 6.21 9.35
C PHE A 391 -21.41 5.11 9.65
N LEU A 392 -20.98 3.86 9.51
CA LEU A 392 -21.75 2.64 9.73
C LEU A 392 -20.92 1.70 10.63
N THR A 393 -21.60 1.05 11.57
CA THR A 393 -21.02 -0.10 12.28
C THR A 393 -20.91 -1.27 11.31
N VAL A 394 -19.84 -2.05 11.43
CA VAL A 394 -19.60 -3.20 10.56
C VAL A 394 -19.69 -4.48 11.38
N ASP A 395 -20.84 -5.16 11.27
CA ASP A 395 -21.17 -6.29 12.14
C ASP A 395 -20.18 -7.46 12.06
N ALA A 396 -19.51 -7.61 10.92
CA ALA A 396 -18.49 -8.63 10.71
C ALA A 396 -17.30 -8.54 11.67
N PHE A 397 -17.08 -7.38 12.29
CA PHE A 397 -15.99 -7.15 13.26
C PHE A 397 -16.45 -7.10 14.72
N ASN A 398 -17.73 -7.37 14.99
CA ASN A 398 -18.24 -7.37 16.37
C ASN A 398 -17.55 -8.45 17.21
N GLY A 399 -17.00 -8.06 18.36
CA GLY A 399 -16.29 -8.97 19.26
C GLY A 399 -14.90 -9.37 18.77
N LEU A 400 -14.31 -8.63 17.82
CA LEU A 400 -12.96 -8.85 17.31
C LEU A 400 -12.06 -7.65 17.63
N THR A 401 -10.77 -7.93 17.82
CA THR A 401 -9.71 -6.91 17.85
C THR A 401 -8.93 -7.02 16.55
N VAL A 402 -9.07 -6.01 15.69
CA VAL A 402 -8.31 -5.91 14.44
C VAL A 402 -6.98 -5.22 14.72
N TYR A 403 -5.88 -5.90 14.39
CA TYR A 403 -4.53 -5.33 14.48
C TYR A 403 -4.19 -4.49 13.27
N ASP A 404 -4.40 -5.04 12.08
CA ASP A 404 -4.06 -4.38 10.83
C ASP A 404 -4.92 -4.89 9.66
N MET A 405 -4.93 -4.11 8.58
CA MET A 405 -5.64 -4.41 7.35
C MET A 405 -4.79 -4.06 6.12
N PHE A 406 -4.98 -4.82 5.05
CA PHE A 406 -4.39 -4.54 3.76
C PHE A 406 -5.48 -4.47 2.69
N ALA A 407 -5.67 -3.29 2.10
CA ALA A 407 -6.63 -3.10 1.01
C ALA A 407 -6.10 -3.73 -0.28
N MET A 408 -6.92 -4.57 -0.92
CA MET A 408 -6.59 -5.23 -2.17
C MET A 408 -7.13 -4.44 -3.38
N ASP A 409 -6.53 -4.63 -4.55
CA ASP A 409 -6.91 -3.93 -5.79
C ASP A 409 -8.37 -4.17 -6.23
N ASP A 410 -8.98 -5.26 -5.76
CA ASP A 410 -10.37 -5.62 -6.07
C ASP A 410 -11.38 -5.20 -4.99
N SER A 411 -11.00 -4.21 -4.16
CA SER A 411 -11.82 -3.64 -3.07
C SER A 411 -12.10 -4.60 -1.92
N ARG A 412 -11.54 -5.81 -1.92
CA ARG A 412 -11.51 -6.66 -0.73
C ARG A 412 -10.42 -6.19 0.23
N VAL A 413 -10.52 -6.61 1.47
CA VAL A 413 -9.55 -6.25 2.50
C VAL A 413 -9.09 -7.52 3.20
N LEU A 414 -7.78 -7.70 3.24
CA LEU A 414 -7.16 -8.71 4.10
C LEU A 414 -7.10 -8.15 5.51
N VAL A 415 -7.60 -8.90 6.49
CA VAL A 415 -7.75 -8.43 7.87
C VAL A 415 -7.01 -9.35 8.82
N MET A 416 -6.13 -8.79 9.65
CA MET A 416 -5.47 -9.51 10.72
C MET A 416 -6.13 -9.20 12.07
N TYR A 417 -6.59 -10.22 12.78
CA TYR A 417 -7.39 -10.03 13.99
C TYR A 417 -7.25 -11.16 15.01
N ILE A 418 -7.74 -10.92 16.23
CA ILE A 418 -7.96 -11.94 17.27
C ILE A 418 -9.43 -11.93 17.72
N GLU A 419 -9.87 -13.00 18.37
CA GLU A 419 -11.19 -13.04 19.04
C GLU A 419 -11.15 -12.23 20.34
N GLY A 420 -12.24 -11.51 20.64
CA GLY A 420 -12.35 -10.59 21.76
C GLY A 420 -12.13 -9.14 21.32
N ASP A 421 -12.94 -8.22 21.86
CA ASP A 421 -12.89 -6.78 21.56
C ASP A 421 -12.35 -5.95 22.73
N THR A 422 -11.83 -6.58 23.78
CA THR A 422 -11.13 -5.87 24.86
C THR A 422 -9.67 -5.64 24.51
N TYR A 423 -9.06 -4.59 25.07
CA TYR A 423 -7.62 -4.35 24.90
C TYR A 423 -6.83 -5.62 25.24
N PRO A 424 -6.06 -6.18 24.28
CA PRO A 424 -5.37 -7.44 24.51
C PRO A 424 -4.35 -7.29 25.63
N ASP A 425 -4.37 -8.21 26.59
CA ASP A 425 -3.38 -8.24 27.67
C ASP A 425 -2.14 -8.96 27.14
N GLU A 426 -0.96 -8.34 27.24
CA GLU A 426 0.30 -8.94 26.76
C GLU A 426 0.64 -10.27 27.44
N SER A 427 0.02 -10.57 28.59
CA SER A 427 0.12 -11.86 29.28
C SER A 427 -0.70 -12.98 28.63
N GLU A 428 -1.54 -12.70 27.63
CA GLU A 428 -2.37 -13.67 26.90
C GLU A 428 -1.59 -14.53 25.89
N ARG A 429 -0.25 -14.45 25.91
CA ARG A 429 0.61 -15.31 25.09
C ARG A 429 0.37 -16.81 25.38
N PRO A 430 0.41 -17.68 24.37
CA PRO A 430 0.61 -17.38 22.95
C PRO A 430 -0.61 -16.74 22.27
N TRP A 431 -0.36 -15.86 21.30
CA TRP A 431 -1.39 -15.13 20.54
C TRP A 431 -2.07 -16.04 19.51
N ASN A 432 -3.39 -16.18 19.58
CA ASN A 432 -4.20 -16.89 18.59
C ASN A 432 -4.73 -15.91 17.53
N PHE A 433 -3.91 -15.57 16.55
CA PHE A 433 -4.31 -14.61 15.52
C PHE A 433 -4.87 -15.32 14.28
N LYS A 434 -5.72 -14.59 13.59
CA LYS A 434 -6.42 -15.02 12.39
C LYS A 434 -6.18 -14.02 11.27
N VAL A 435 -6.24 -14.53 10.05
CA VAL A 435 -6.36 -13.71 8.86
C VAL A 435 -7.70 -14.03 8.21
N GLY A 436 -8.45 -12.99 7.86
CA GLY A 436 -9.70 -13.11 7.13
C GLY A 436 -9.73 -12.20 5.92
N LEU A 437 -10.61 -12.54 4.99
CA LEU A 437 -10.92 -11.74 3.82
C LEU A 437 -12.27 -11.07 4.03
N TYR A 438 -12.27 -9.74 4.12
CA TYR A 438 -13.46 -8.93 4.18
C TYR A 438 -13.87 -8.52 2.76
N ASP A 439 -15.06 -8.95 2.33
CA ASP A 439 -15.57 -8.72 0.98
C ASP A 439 -16.44 -7.46 0.86
N THR A 440 -16.80 -7.12 -0.39
CA THR A 440 -17.63 -5.95 -0.70
C THR A 440 -19.08 -6.08 -0.20
N ASP A 441 -19.54 -7.31 0.07
CA ASP A 441 -20.86 -7.60 0.64
C ASP A 441 -20.87 -7.49 2.17
N GLY A 442 -19.70 -7.22 2.78
CA GLY A 442 -19.53 -7.04 4.21
C GLY A 442 -19.33 -8.33 4.98
N ASN A 443 -18.98 -9.43 4.32
CA ASN A 443 -18.67 -10.70 4.98
C ASN A 443 -17.17 -10.80 5.27
N LEU A 444 -16.84 -11.29 6.47
CA LEU A 444 -15.47 -11.66 6.84
C LEU A 444 -15.32 -13.18 6.81
N THR A 445 -14.48 -13.69 5.91
CA THR A 445 -14.19 -15.12 5.79
C THR A 445 -12.81 -15.42 6.35
N GLU A 446 -12.71 -16.25 7.39
CA GLU A 446 -11.41 -16.73 7.91
C GLU A 446 -10.70 -17.59 6.86
N ILE A 447 -9.44 -17.28 6.55
CA ILE A 447 -8.61 -18.01 5.59
C ILE A 447 -7.31 -18.56 6.21
N PHE A 448 -6.94 -18.07 7.41
CA PHE A 448 -5.77 -18.55 8.15
C PHE A 448 -5.96 -18.34 9.65
N ASN A 449 -5.37 -19.24 10.45
CA ASN A 449 -5.38 -19.16 11.91
C ASN A 449 -4.12 -19.80 12.49
N ARG A 450 -3.46 -19.14 13.45
CA ARG A 450 -2.24 -19.64 14.06
C ARG A 450 -1.99 -19.10 15.48
N MET A 451 -1.37 -19.95 16.29
CA MET A 451 -0.74 -19.58 17.56
C MET A 451 0.70 -19.10 17.36
N THR A 452 1.08 -17.97 17.96
CA THR A 452 2.46 -17.44 17.93
C THR A 452 2.87 -16.85 19.29
N GLU A 453 4.16 -16.93 19.64
CA GLU A 453 4.71 -16.35 20.87
C GLU A 453 5.02 -14.84 20.73
N VAL A 454 5.17 -14.36 19.50
CA VAL A 454 5.46 -12.97 19.17
C VAL A 454 4.20 -12.34 18.57
N LYS A 455 3.81 -11.17 19.09
CA LYS A 455 2.59 -10.48 18.67
C LYS A 455 2.69 -10.09 17.19
N PRO A 456 1.69 -10.40 16.36
CA PRO A 456 1.62 -9.90 15.00
C PRO A 456 1.15 -8.44 15.00
N VAL A 457 1.74 -7.62 14.13
CA VAL A 457 1.57 -6.16 14.14
C VAL A 457 1.05 -5.65 12.79
N SER A 458 1.64 -6.09 11.68
CA SER A 458 1.24 -5.67 10.33
C SER A 458 0.97 -6.84 9.38
N ILE A 459 0.22 -6.60 8.31
CA ILE A 459 -0.13 -7.58 7.28
C ILE A 459 0.01 -7.02 5.86
N ALA A 460 0.47 -7.84 4.92
CA ALA A 460 0.49 -7.50 3.51
C ALA A 460 0.18 -8.69 2.58
N TRP A 461 -0.26 -8.38 1.37
CA TRP A 461 -0.40 -9.34 0.27
C TRP A 461 0.64 -9.06 -0.82
N TYR A 462 1.60 -9.97 -1.00
CA TYR A 462 2.72 -9.77 -1.93
C TYR A 462 3.14 -11.09 -2.59
N GLU A 463 3.37 -11.06 -3.91
CA GLU A 463 3.73 -12.23 -4.73
C GLU A 463 2.87 -13.49 -4.45
N LYS A 464 1.57 -13.28 -4.22
CA LYS A 464 0.58 -14.32 -3.90
C LYS A 464 0.77 -15.03 -2.56
N ASN A 465 1.43 -14.37 -1.60
CA ASN A 465 1.58 -14.82 -0.23
C ASN A 465 1.07 -13.76 0.74
N ILE A 466 0.65 -14.20 1.92
CA ILE A 466 0.32 -13.30 3.03
C ILE A 466 1.59 -13.15 3.86
N LEU A 467 2.01 -11.91 4.13
CA LEU A 467 3.11 -11.62 5.02
C LEU A 467 2.60 -11.04 6.32
N ILE A 468 3.24 -11.42 7.43
CA ILE A 468 2.93 -10.94 8.77
C ILE A 468 4.19 -10.33 9.37
N GLY A 469 4.14 -9.03 9.66
CA GLY A 469 5.16 -8.32 10.41
C GLY A 469 4.95 -8.53 11.91
N LEU A 470 6.03 -8.83 12.64
CA LEU A 470 5.98 -9.16 14.06
C LEU A 470 6.60 -8.08 14.95
N GLU A 471 6.23 -8.07 16.23
CA GLU A 471 6.73 -7.15 17.26
C GLU A 471 8.24 -7.27 17.52
N ASP A 472 8.87 -8.40 17.16
CA ASP A 472 10.31 -8.63 17.32
C ASP A 472 11.16 -8.22 16.10
N GLY A 473 10.53 -7.66 15.08
CA GLY A 473 11.21 -7.16 13.88
C GLY A 473 11.41 -8.20 12.79
N SER A 474 10.84 -9.40 12.96
CA SER A 474 10.80 -10.42 11.93
C SER A 474 9.55 -10.30 11.05
N ILE A 475 9.66 -10.83 9.83
CA ILE A 475 8.54 -11.02 8.91
C ILE A 475 8.35 -12.53 8.72
N GLN A 476 7.11 -12.98 8.77
CA GLN A 476 6.72 -14.35 8.49
C GLN A 476 5.95 -14.39 7.17
N VAL A 477 6.15 -15.45 6.37
CA VAL A 477 5.41 -15.68 5.15
C VAL A 477 4.45 -16.87 5.34
N ILE A 478 3.19 -16.65 5.00
CA ILE A 478 2.16 -17.68 4.92
C ILE A 478 2.07 -18.12 3.46
N THR A 479 2.67 -19.28 3.18
CA THR A 479 2.69 -19.84 1.83
C THR A 479 1.50 -20.76 1.58
N LYS A 480 1.06 -20.80 0.33
CA LYS A 480 0.04 -21.75 -0.11
C LYS A 480 0.61 -23.16 -0.25
N SER A 481 -0.12 -24.18 0.18
CA SER A 481 0.11 -25.57 -0.21
C SER A 481 -0.43 -25.79 -1.63
N TRP A 482 0.34 -26.53 -2.44
CA TRP A 482 -0.07 -26.96 -3.79
C TRP A 482 -0.73 -28.34 -3.78
#